data_AF-A0A3L7ADM4-F1
#
_entry.id   AF-A0A3L7ADM4-F1
#
_cell.length_a   1.000
_cell.length_b   1.000
_cell.length_c   1.000
_cell.angle_alpha   90.00
_cell.angle_beta   90.00
_cell.angle_gamma   90.00
#
_symmetry.space_group_name_H-M   'P 1'
#
loop_
_entity.id
_entity.type
_entity.pdbx_description
1 polymer ?
#
loop_
_entity_poly.entity_id
_entity_poly.type
_entity_poly.pdbx_seq_one_letter_code
_entity_poly.pdbx_strand_id
1 'polypeptide(L)'
;MIASDPAHPAANLRDRKKAEMRRMLVLAAQLSLVPGGPTLEQMCADAGVSKRTFFRYFTSREDAALAPIQDQWRTFLALIPARLAEADPGASVFAVLQETLAEAIREWSAADPDWAVLTRDALALERAQSGVAAHHLGFCAGLTGEVAASITERSGAPTLRARLLFDVFLVAVRTAQYSWVSAPRITADPERLLDQLDRAVATLAPSLGLRIRVDSDVRPAEEAGIAAESGVAEETLAVG
;
A
#
# COMPACT_ATOMS: atom_id res chain seq x y z
N MET A 1 22.95 -3.65 -12.54
CA MET A 1 24.24 -3.03 -12.16
C MET A 1 24.65 -2.03 -13.25
N ILE A 2 24.16 -0.78 -13.17
CA ILE A 2 24.39 0.21 -14.23
C ILE A 2 25.79 0.79 -14.04
N ALA A 3 26.69 0.45 -14.96
CA ALA A 3 28.05 0.97 -15.03
C ALA A 3 28.02 2.49 -15.23
N SER A 4 28.72 3.22 -14.37
CA SER A 4 29.00 4.65 -14.55
C SER A 4 29.80 4.86 -15.83
N ASP A 5 29.28 5.66 -16.75
CA ASP A 5 29.99 6.14 -17.93
C ASP A 5 31.11 7.13 -17.51
N PRO A 6 32.40 6.82 -17.74
CA PRO A 6 33.51 7.66 -17.31
C PRO A 6 33.67 8.96 -18.13
N ALA A 7 32.86 9.19 -19.17
CA ALA A 7 33.02 10.33 -20.07
C ALA A 7 32.61 11.70 -19.47
N HIS A 8 31.79 11.74 -18.39
CA HIS A 8 31.32 13.00 -17.79
C HIS A 8 31.26 12.98 -16.25
N PRO A 9 32.40 13.08 -15.56
CA PRO A 9 32.47 13.03 -14.09
C PRO A 9 31.67 14.14 -13.39
N ALA A 10 31.53 15.32 -14.01
CA ALA A 10 30.73 16.42 -13.48
C ALA A 10 29.21 16.20 -13.60
N ALA A 11 28.76 15.50 -14.65
CA ALA A 11 27.35 15.11 -14.80
C ALA A 11 26.99 14.06 -13.74
N ASN A 12 27.84 13.06 -13.56
CA ASN A 12 27.69 12.04 -12.52
C ASN A 12 27.64 12.66 -11.10
N LEU A 13 28.52 13.63 -10.79
CA LEU A 13 28.48 14.31 -9.50
C LEU A 13 27.20 15.15 -9.29
N ARG A 14 26.72 15.83 -10.34
CA ARG A 14 25.48 16.62 -10.27
C ARG A 14 24.27 15.73 -10.05
N ASP A 15 24.20 14.58 -10.71
CA ASP A 15 23.11 13.63 -10.58
C ASP A 15 23.12 12.96 -9.20
N ARG A 16 24.30 12.60 -8.69
CA ARG A 16 24.47 12.11 -7.31
C ARG A 16 23.98 13.13 -6.27
N LYS A 17 24.42 14.39 -6.37
CA LYS A 17 23.96 15.46 -5.48
C LYS A 17 22.46 15.70 -5.58
N LYS A 18 21.88 15.56 -6.78
CA LYS A 18 20.45 15.70 -7.00
C LYS A 18 19.67 14.55 -6.34
N ALA A 19 20.17 13.31 -6.45
CA ALA A 19 19.57 12.13 -5.82
C ALA A 19 19.65 12.20 -4.29
N GLU A 20 20.80 12.60 -3.75
CA GLU A 20 21.00 12.81 -2.32
C GLU A 20 20.06 13.89 -1.76
N MET A 21 19.98 15.05 -2.43
CA MET A 21 19.03 16.10 -2.07
C MET A 21 17.59 15.58 -2.10
N ARG A 22 17.21 14.85 -3.14
CA ARG A 22 15.86 14.26 -3.23
C ARG A 22 15.60 13.32 -2.06
N ARG A 23 16.54 12.45 -1.70
CA ARG A 23 16.42 11.51 -0.57
C ARG A 23 16.26 12.24 0.77
N MET A 24 17.05 13.29 1.01
CA MET A 24 16.91 14.11 2.22
C MET A 24 15.53 14.74 2.33
N LEU A 25 15.00 15.28 1.22
CA LEU A 25 13.66 15.88 1.20
C LEU A 25 12.54 14.85 1.42
N VAL A 26 12.70 13.62 0.91
CA VAL A 26 11.75 12.52 1.19
C VAL A 26 11.71 12.22 2.68
N LEU A 27 12.87 12.01 3.31
CA LEU A 27 12.95 11.73 4.75
C LEU A 27 12.36 12.88 5.59
N ALA A 28 12.70 14.12 5.24
CA ALA A 28 12.18 15.30 5.93
C ALA A 28 10.65 15.41 5.78
N ALA A 29 10.12 15.10 4.59
CA ALA A 29 8.69 15.09 4.34
C ALA A 29 7.96 13.98 5.14
N GLN A 30 8.53 12.78 5.21
CA GLN A 30 7.97 11.69 6.02
C GLN A 30 7.90 12.07 7.50
N LEU A 31 8.96 12.67 8.04
CA LEU A 31 8.99 13.20 9.41
C LEU A 31 8.01 14.36 9.61
N SER A 32 7.79 15.22 8.61
CA SER A 32 6.86 16.35 8.70
C SER A 32 5.38 15.97 8.79
N LEU A 33 5.03 14.75 8.37
CA LEU A 33 3.65 14.25 8.30
C LEU A 33 3.27 13.36 9.49
N VAL A 34 4.21 13.06 10.40
CA VAL A 34 3.87 12.40 11.66
C VAL A 34 3.17 13.39 12.61
N PRO A 35 2.36 12.92 13.57
CA PRO A 35 1.72 13.80 14.56
C PRO A 35 2.75 14.69 15.29
N GLY A 36 2.55 16.00 15.24
CA GLY A 36 3.47 16.97 15.83
C GLY A 36 4.77 17.22 15.04
N GLY A 37 4.87 16.71 13.81
CA GLY A 37 6.01 16.93 12.92
C GLY A 37 6.19 18.39 12.49
N PRO A 38 7.38 18.74 11.95
CA PRO A 38 7.69 20.10 11.52
C PRO A 38 6.78 20.59 10.38
N THR A 39 6.55 21.90 10.37
CA THR A 39 5.93 22.60 9.23
C THR A 39 6.82 22.52 7.99
N LEU A 40 6.27 22.81 6.81
CA LEU A 40 7.06 22.87 5.57
C LEU A 40 8.23 23.87 5.68
N GLU A 41 7.98 25.00 6.35
CA GLU A 41 8.95 26.05 6.63
C GLU A 41 10.13 25.52 7.45
N GLN A 42 9.83 24.87 8.58
CA GLN A 42 10.83 24.29 9.47
C GLN A 42 11.61 23.18 8.78
N MET A 43 10.90 22.27 8.10
CA MET A 43 11.49 21.19 7.32
C MET A 43 12.48 21.71 6.25
N CYS A 44 12.12 22.78 5.53
CA CYS A 44 13.00 23.40 4.55
C CYS A 44 14.23 24.05 5.22
N ALA A 45 14.03 24.73 6.36
CA ALA A 45 15.10 25.36 7.11
C ALA A 45 16.11 24.31 7.64
N ASP A 46 15.62 23.23 8.24
CA ASP A 46 16.43 22.13 8.78
C ASP A 46 17.21 21.40 7.67
N ALA A 47 16.60 21.25 6.49
CA ALA A 47 17.25 20.68 5.31
C ALA A 47 18.17 21.66 4.56
N GLY A 48 18.28 22.92 5.02
CA GLY A 48 19.12 23.94 4.38
C GLY A 48 18.67 24.34 2.96
N VAL A 49 17.37 24.21 2.64
CA VAL A 49 16.81 24.55 1.33
C VAL A 49 15.70 25.60 1.44
N SER A 50 15.42 26.30 0.34
CA SER A 50 14.22 27.14 0.24
C SER A 50 12.99 26.32 -0.14
N LYS A 51 11.78 26.83 0.19
CA LYS A 51 10.53 26.27 -0.33
C LYS A 51 10.50 26.17 -1.86
N ARG A 52 11.06 27.16 -2.56
CA ARG A 52 11.21 27.13 -4.02
C ARG A 52 12.05 25.94 -4.47
N THR A 53 13.09 25.59 -3.72
CA THR A 53 13.87 24.39 -4.00
C THR A 53 13.06 23.13 -3.71
N PHE A 54 12.36 23.03 -2.59
CA PHE A 54 11.46 21.91 -2.32
C PHE A 54 10.45 21.69 -3.45
N PHE A 55 9.72 22.75 -3.84
CA PHE A 55 8.70 22.69 -4.88
C PHE A 55 9.23 22.41 -6.29
N ARG A 56 10.55 22.51 -6.50
CA ARG A 56 11.20 22.08 -7.74
C ARG A 56 11.29 20.56 -7.84
N TYR A 57 11.28 19.85 -6.72
CA TYR A 57 11.35 18.38 -6.67
C TYR A 57 9.98 17.74 -6.48
N PHE A 58 9.12 18.36 -5.67
CA PHE A 58 7.84 17.78 -5.25
C PHE A 58 6.72 18.80 -5.27
N THR A 59 5.52 18.37 -5.61
CA THR A 59 4.33 19.24 -5.69
C THR A 59 3.74 19.53 -4.31
N SER A 60 3.98 18.66 -3.33
CA SER A 60 3.46 18.74 -1.97
C SER A 60 4.31 17.92 -1.00
N ARG A 61 4.05 18.01 0.31
CA ARG A 61 4.71 17.16 1.32
C ARG A 61 4.27 15.71 1.20
N GLU A 62 3.01 15.49 0.86
CA GLU A 62 2.41 14.19 0.61
C GLU A 62 3.08 13.51 -0.58
N ASP A 63 3.28 14.26 -1.68
CA ASP A 63 4.02 13.81 -2.87
C ASP A 63 5.46 13.42 -2.52
N ALA A 64 6.16 14.26 -1.76
CA ALA A 64 7.52 13.95 -1.30
C ALA A 64 7.58 12.71 -0.39
N ALA A 65 6.64 12.55 0.54
CA ALA A 65 6.61 11.43 1.46
C ALA A 65 6.24 10.09 0.79
N LEU A 66 5.41 10.14 -0.26
CA LEU A 66 5.00 8.99 -1.06
C LEU A 66 5.93 8.70 -2.25
N ALA A 67 6.91 9.56 -2.52
CA ALA A 67 7.84 9.39 -3.62
C ALA A 67 8.48 7.98 -3.69
N PRO A 68 8.91 7.33 -2.58
CA PRO A 68 9.45 5.97 -2.65
C PRO A 68 8.49 4.96 -3.28
N ILE A 69 7.21 4.97 -2.88
CA ILE A 69 6.21 4.02 -3.40
C ILE A 69 5.74 4.41 -4.80
N GLN A 70 5.66 5.70 -5.11
CA GLN A 70 5.27 6.15 -6.45
C GLN A 70 6.34 5.82 -7.49
N ASP A 71 7.63 6.00 -7.15
CA ASP A 71 8.74 5.65 -8.04
C ASP A 71 8.79 4.14 -8.32
N GLN A 72 8.53 3.33 -7.30
CA GLN A 72 8.41 1.87 -7.42
C GLN A 72 7.29 1.49 -8.40
N TRP A 73 6.10 2.06 -8.23
CA TRP A 73 4.99 1.84 -9.16
C TRP A 73 5.35 2.25 -10.59
N ARG A 74 5.89 3.46 -10.80
CA ARG A 74 6.30 3.90 -12.15
C ARG A 74 7.30 2.94 -12.79
N THR A 75 8.27 2.47 -12.01
CA THR A 75 9.28 1.52 -12.49
C THR A 75 8.65 0.18 -12.84
N PHE A 76 7.82 -0.39 -11.97
CA PHE A 76 7.10 -1.64 -12.23
C PHE A 76 6.23 -1.56 -13.48
N LEU A 77 5.47 -0.48 -13.64
CA LEU A 77 4.57 -0.29 -14.77
C LEU A 77 5.30 -0.21 -16.11
N ALA A 78 6.48 0.42 -16.12
CA ALA A 78 7.32 0.47 -17.31
C ALA A 78 7.82 -0.91 -17.77
N LEU A 79 7.86 -1.90 -16.87
CA LEU A 79 8.26 -3.28 -17.20
C LEU A 79 7.12 -4.07 -17.86
N ILE A 80 5.86 -3.74 -17.58
CA ILE A 80 4.71 -4.56 -17.95
C ILE A 80 4.64 -4.84 -19.46
N PRO A 81 4.77 -3.87 -20.38
CA PRO A 81 4.65 -4.15 -21.81
C PRO A 81 5.66 -5.18 -22.31
N ALA A 82 6.92 -5.07 -21.88
CA ALA A 82 7.97 -6.00 -22.25
C ALA A 82 7.73 -7.40 -21.66
N ARG A 83 7.40 -7.48 -20.36
CA ARG A 83 7.11 -8.75 -19.67
C ARG A 83 5.92 -9.48 -20.28
N LEU A 84 4.88 -8.74 -20.66
CA LEU A 84 3.73 -9.31 -21.36
C LEU A 84 4.07 -9.81 -22.77
N ALA A 85 4.94 -9.12 -23.49
CA ALA A 85 5.39 -9.53 -24.82
C ALA A 85 6.27 -10.81 -24.77
N GLU A 86 7.11 -10.92 -23.75
CA GLU A 86 8.02 -12.06 -23.53
C GLU A 86 7.32 -13.29 -22.94
N ALA A 87 6.15 -13.12 -22.32
CA ALA A 87 5.42 -14.22 -21.68
C ALA A 87 4.92 -15.28 -22.68
N ASP A 88 4.98 -16.54 -22.23
CA ASP A 88 4.53 -17.70 -22.99
C ASP A 88 3.06 -17.58 -23.45
N PRO A 89 2.72 -18.08 -24.65
CA PRO A 89 1.32 -18.16 -25.08
C PRO A 89 0.48 -18.97 -24.08
N GLY A 90 -0.53 -18.33 -23.49
CA GLY A 90 -1.42 -18.93 -22.49
C GLY A 90 -1.01 -18.71 -21.03
N ALA A 91 0.11 -18.03 -20.78
CA ALA A 91 0.45 -17.58 -19.43
C ALA A 91 -0.64 -16.68 -18.85
N SER A 92 -0.89 -16.81 -17.54
CA SER A 92 -1.80 -15.92 -16.82
C SER A 92 -1.18 -14.53 -16.73
N VAL A 93 -1.86 -13.51 -17.26
CA VAL A 93 -1.47 -12.10 -17.11
C VAL A 93 -1.28 -11.75 -15.63
N PHE A 94 -2.13 -12.28 -14.75
CA PHE A 94 -2.02 -12.04 -13.32
C PHE A 94 -0.72 -12.61 -12.74
N ALA A 95 -0.33 -13.82 -13.15
CA ALA A 95 0.92 -14.45 -12.71
C ALA A 95 2.12 -13.65 -13.21
N VAL A 96 2.11 -13.20 -14.47
CA VAL A 96 3.17 -12.35 -15.04
C VAL A 96 3.33 -11.05 -14.23
N LEU A 97 2.22 -10.40 -13.86
CA LEU A 97 2.27 -9.19 -13.04
C LEU A 97 2.82 -9.46 -11.63
N GLN A 98 2.41 -10.57 -11.01
CA GLN A 98 2.89 -10.98 -9.68
C GLN A 98 4.39 -11.29 -9.68
N GLU A 99 4.86 -12.09 -10.64
CA GLU A 99 6.27 -12.44 -10.80
C GLU A 99 7.13 -11.20 -11.09
N THR A 100 6.66 -10.34 -12.00
CA THR A 100 7.34 -9.07 -12.33
C THR A 100 7.47 -8.17 -11.10
N LEU A 101 6.41 -8.06 -10.28
CA LEU A 101 6.47 -7.25 -9.06
C LEU A 101 7.40 -7.87 -8.02
N ALA A 102 7.38 -9.21 -7.87
CA ALA A 102 8.24 -9.91 -6.94
C ALA A 102 9.73 -9.72 -7.27
N GLU A 103 10.09 -9.83 -8.56
CA GLU A 103 11.44 -9.54 -9.03
C GLU A 103 11.83 -8.08 -8.81
N ALA A 104 10.93 -7.15 -9.12
CA ALA A 104 11.17 -5.72 -8.93
C ALA A 104 11.42 -5.37 -7.45
N ILE A 105 10.63 -5.94 -6.52
CA ILE A 105 10.84 -5.77 -5.08
C ILE A 105 12.23 -6.26 -4.65
N ARG A 106 12.65 -7.43 -5.13
CA ARG A 106 14.00 -7.96 -4.84
C ARG A 106 15.08 -7.04 -5.38
N GLU A 107 14.94 -6.58 -6.62
CA GLU A 107 15.90 -5.66 -7.22
C GLU A 107 15.99 -4.33 -6.47
N TRP A 108 14.87 -3.71 -6.13
CA TRP A 108 14.85 -2.45 -5.37
C TRP A 108 15.46 -2.61 -3.99
N SER A 109 15.13 -3.70 -3.28
CA SER A 109 15.67 -3.99 -1.96
C SER A 109 17.17 -4.26 -1.97
N ALA A 110 17.68 -4.89 -3.04
CA ALA A 110 19.11 -5.12 -3.22
C ALA A 110 19.87 -3.84 -3.60
N ALA A 111 19.22 -2.92 -4.30
CA ALA A 111 19.81 -1.66 -4.75
C ALA A 111 19.90 -0.59 -3.65
N ASP A 112 19.02 -0.63 -2.64
CA ASP A 112 18.96 0.36 -1.56
C ASP A 112 18.73 -0.32 -0.20
N PRO A 113 19.74 -0.33 0.70
CA PRO A 113 19.61 -0.91 2.04
C PRO A 113 18.48 -0.31 2.89
N ASP A 114 18.11 0.96 2.66
CA ASP A 114 17.03 1.61 3.42
C ASP A 114 15.67 1.46 2.72
N TRP A 115 15.59 0.76 1.58
CA TRP A 115 14.36 0.59 0.81
C TRP A 115 13.19 0.14 1.69
N ALA A 116 13.43 -0.86 2.56
CA ALA A 116 12.41 -1.42 3.42
C ALA A 116 11.88 -0.38 4.42
N VAL A 117 12.77 0.41 5.01
CA VAL A 117 12.42 1.47 5.97
C VAL A 117 11.62 2.58 5.27
N LEU A 118 12.15 3.12 4.16
CA LEU A 118 11.53 4.21 3.41
C LEU A 118 10.14 3.84 2.87
N THR A 119 10.02 2.64 2.31
CA THR A 119 8.75 2.11 1.76
C THR A 119 7.74 1.92 2.87
N ARG A 120 8.16 1.32 3.99
CA ARG A 120 7.31 1.10 5.15
C ARG A 120 6.82 2.40 5.76
N ASP A 121 7.68 3.41 5.89
CA ASP A 121 7.31 4.71 6.46
C ASP A 121 6.30 5.43 5.57
N ALA A 122 6.48 5.41 4.25
CA ALA A 122 5.49 5.94 3.31
C ALA A 122 4.12 5.25 3.44
N LEU A 123 4.09 3.92 3.48
CA LEU A 123 2.88 3.12 3.63
C LEU A 123 2.21 3.30 5.01
N ALA A 124 3.00 3.47 6.08
CA ALA A 124 2.49 3.75 7.41
C ALA A 124 1.83 5.13 7.49
N LEU A 125 2.43 6.15 6.84
CA LEU A 125 1.84 7.48 6.71
C LEU A 125 0.55 7.44 5.91
N GLU A 126 0.53 6.73 4.78
CA GLU A 126 -0.68 6.52 3.98
C GLU A 126 -1.81 5.93 4.83
N ARG A 127 -1.52 4.90 5.63
CA ARG A 127 -2.50 4.26 6.52
C ARG A 127 -2.99 5.18 7.65
N ALA A 128 -2.12 6.04 8.17
CA ALA A 128 -2.42 6.88 9.33
C ALA A 128 -3.07 8.23 8.97
N GLN A 129 -2.86 8.73 7.76
CA GLN A 129 -3.25 10.10 7.35
C GLN A 129 -4.15 10.07 6.11
N SER A 130 -5.40 10.52 6.27
CA SER A 130 -6.39 10.54 5.17
C SER A 130 -5.96 11.41 3.98
N GLY A 131 -5.25 12.52 4.23
CA GLY A 131 -4.72 13.38 3.17
C GLY A 131 -3.66 12.67 2.30
N VAL A 132 -2.79 11.88 2.93
CA VAL A 132 -1.77 11.08 2.24
C VAL A 132 -2.43 9.95 1.43
N ALA A 133 -3.39 9.24 2.02
CA ALA A 133 -4.17 8.22 1.32
C ALA A 133 -4.91 8.77 0.10
N ALA A 134 -5.56 9.93 0.23
CA ALA A 134 -6.26 10.58 -0.87
C ALA A 134 -5.32 10.96 -2.02
N HIS A 135 -4.12 11.47 -1.70
CA HIS A 135 -3.09 11.77 -2.69
C HIS A 135 -2.65 10.50 -3.45
N HIS A 136 -2.38 9.41 -2.72
CA HIS A 136 -1.94 8.16 -3.35
C HIS A 136 -3.04 7.52 -4.22
N LEU A 137 -4.31 7.62 -3.83
CA LEU A 137 -5.43 7.13 -4.63
C LEU A 137 -5.49 7.82 -6.00
N GLY A 138 -5.29 9.14 -6.04
CA GLY A 138 -5.24 9.91 -7.29
C GLY A 138 -4.10 9.46 -8.20
N PHE A 139 -2.92 9.18 -7.63
CA PHE A 139 -1.80 8.59 -8.36
C PHE A 139 -2.17 7.22 -8.96
N CYS A 140 -2.69 6.28 -8.14
CA CYS A 140 -3.08 4.95 -8.60
C CYS A 140 -4.14 4.97 -9.72
N ALA A 141 -5.12 5.88 -9.65
CA ALA A 141 -6.17 5.98 -10.66
C ALA A 141 -5.63 6.29 -12.07
N GLY A 142 -4.54 7.06 -12.17
CA GLY A 142 -3.86 7.32 -13.44
C GLY A 142 -3.19 6.07 -14.02
N LEU A 143 -2.60 5.25 -13.16
CA LEU A 143 -1.82 4.07 -13.56
C LEU A 143 -2.68 2.96 -14.17
N THR A 144 -3.87 2.71 -13.61
CA THR A 144 -4.77 1.64 -14.10
C THR A 144 -5.14 1.81 -15.57
N GLY A 145 -5.30 3.04 -16.05
CA GLY A 145 -5.68 3.31 -17.44
C GLY A 145 -4.63 2.86 -18.45
N GLU A 146 -3.35 3.16 -18.18
CA GLU A 146 -2.24 2.84 -19.07
C GLU A 146 -2.01 1.33 -19.17
N VAL A 147 -2.05 0.63 -18.03
CA VAL A 147 -1.81 -0.82 -17.98
C VAL A 147 -2.92 -1.61 -18.64
N ALA A 148 -4.17 -1.19 -18.48
CA ALA A 148 -5.31 -1.86 -19.08
C ALA A 148 -5.17 -1.93 -20.62
N ALA A 149 -4.59 -0.91 -21.25
CA ALA A 149 -4.33 -0.90 -22.68
C ALA A 149 -3.32 -1.99 -23.08
N SER A 150 -2.17 -2.08 -22.40
CA SER A 150 -1.17 -3.11 -22.67
C SER A 150 -1.70 -4.53 -22.44
N ILE A 151 -2.51 -4.72 -21.40
CA ILE A 151 -3.16 -6.01 -21.13
C ILE A 151 -4.17 -6.35 -22.24
N THR A 152 -5.01 -5.41 -22.67
CA THR A 152 -5.97 -5.62 -23.76
C THR A 152 -5.26 -5.97 -25.06
N GLU A 153 -4.21 -5.23 -25.42
CA GLU A 153 -3.41 -5.48 -26.62
C GLU A 153 -2.81 -6.89 -26.61
N ARG A 154 -2.23 -7.31 -25.47
CA ARG A 154 -1.57 -8.62 -25.39
C ARG A 154 -2.56 -9.79 -25.33
N SER A 155 -3.62 -9.66 -24.54
CA SER A 155 -4.54 -10.77 -24.23
C SER A 155 -5.73 -10.87 -25.18
N GLY A 156 -6.01 -9.82 -25.96
CA GLY A 156 -7.26 -9.70 -26.73
C GLY A 156 -8.51 -9.55 -25.86
N ALA A 157 -8.37 -9.43 -24.54
CA ALA A 157 -9.50 -9.31 -23.64
C ALA A 157 -10.15 -7.91 -23.71
N PRO A 158 -11.47 -7.80 -23.53
CA PRO A 158 -12.15 -6.51 -23.43
C PRO A 158 -11.51 -5.62 -22.36
N THR A 159 -11.40 -4.32 -22.64
CA THR A 159 -10.74 -3.33 -21.74
C THR A 159 -11.28 -3.35 -20.32
N LEU A 160 -12.58 -3.59 -20.12
CA LEU A 160 -13.17 -3.74 -18.79
C LEU A 160 -12.54 -4.91 -18.02
N ARG A 161 -12.32 -6.05 -18.67
CA ARG A 161 -11.72 -7.23 -18.04
C ARG A 161 -10.24 -7.01 -17.72
N ALA A 162 -9.51 -6.39 -18.64
CA ALA A 162 -8.12 -5.98 -18.41
C ALA A 162 -7.98 -5.03 -17.21
N ARG A 163 -8.86 -4.02 -17.15
CA ARG A 163 -8.92 -3.07 -16.04
C ARG A 163 -9.24 -3.75 -14.71
N LEU A 164 -10.29 -4.58 -14.67
CA LEU A 164 -10.67 -5.32 -13.46
C LEU A 164 -9.55 -6.25 -12.97
N LEU A 165 -8.84 -6.92 -13.88
CA LEU A 165 -7.70 -7.76 -13.52
C LEU A 165 -6.62 -6.94 -12.81
N PHE A 166 -6.26 -5.78 -13.36
CA PHE A 166 -5.23 -4.92 -12.75
C PHE A 166 -5.70 -4.28 -11.44
N ASP A 167 -6.97 -3.85 -11.36
CA ASP A 167 -7.52 -3.29 -10.12
C ASP A 167 -7.55 -4.33 -8.98
N VAL A 168 -7.88 -5.59 -9.29
CA VAL A 168 -7.81 -6.70 -8.33
C VAL A 168 -6.36 -6.98 -7.90
N PHE A 169 -5.41 -6.97 -8.86
CA PHE A 169 -3.99 -7.10 -8.55
C PHE A 169 -3.51 -5.98 -7.61
N LEU A 170 -3.85 -4.72 -7.92
CA LEU A 170 -3.50 -3.55 -7.11
C LEU A 170 -4.06 -3.64 -5.67
N VAL A 171 -5.29 -4.14 -5.51
CA VAL A 171 -5.89 -4.36 -4.19
C VAL A 171 -5.16 -5.46 -3.42
N ALA A 172 -4.74 -6.55 -4.07
CA ALA A 172 -3.94 -7.60 -3.44
C ALA A 172 -2.59 -7.05 -2.95
N VAL A 173 -1.89 -6.26 -3.78
CA VAL A 173 -0.62 -5.61 -3.42
C VAL A 173 -0.80 -4.67 -2.23
N ARG A 174 -1.83 -3.81 -2.25
CA ARG A 174 -2.12 -2.90 -1.12
C ARG A 174 -2.42 -3.66 0.17
N THR A 175 -3.15 -4.76 0.07
CA THR A 175 -3.47 -5.62 1.22
C THR A 175 -2.21 -6.25 1.82
N ALA A 176 -1.30 -6.74 0.96
CA ALA A 176 -0.01 -7.29 1.38
C ALA A 176 0.88 -6.24 2.05
N GLN A 177 0.98 -5.05 1.45
CA GLN A 177 1.69 -3.90 2.00
C GLN A 177 1.16 -3.51 3.39
N TYR A 178 -0.16 -3.41 3.55
CA TYR A 178 -0.78 -3.07 4.82
C TYR A 178 -0.59 -4.14 5.90
N SER A 179 -0.58 -5.42 5.52
CA SER A 179 -0.22 -6.51 6.43
C SER A 179 1.24 -6.40 6.88
N TRP A 180 2.14 -6.15 5.93
CA TRP A 180 3.58 -6.02 6.19
C TRP A 180 3.92 -4.83 7.10
N VAL A 181 3.30 -3.65 6.91
CA VAL A 181 3.51 -2.49 7.81
C VAL A 181 2.89 -2.66 9.19
N SER A 182 1.94 -3.58 9.36
CA SER A 182 1.31 -3.84 10.67
C SER A 182 2.15 -4.76 11.55
N ALA A 183 3.06 -5.56 10.96
CA ALA A 183 4.02 -6.39 11.70
C ALA A 183 5.11 -5.55 12.39
N PRO A 184 5.80 -6.00 13.45
CA PRO A 184 6.83 -5.21 14.14
C PRO A 184 7.96 -4.72 13.23
N ARG A 185 8.42 -3.46 13.42
CA ARG A 185 9.48 -2.82 12.59
C ARG A 185 10.78 -3.61 12.48
N ILE A 186 11.14 -4.38 13.52
CA ILE A 186 12.34 -5.24 13.54
C ILE A 186 12.29 -6.36 12.49
N THR A 187 11.14 -6.54 11.83
CA THR A 187 10.89 -7.55 10.80
C THR A 187 10.61 -6.95 9.42
N ALA A 188 11.05 -5.71 9.17
CA ALA A 188 10.96 -5.07 7.86
C ALA A 188 11.90 -5.74 6.85
N ASP A 189 11.47 -6.87 6.34
CA ASP A 189 12.17 -7.73 5.40
C ASP A 189 11.38 -7.79 4.08
N PRO A 190 12.00 -7.56 2.91
CA PRO A 190 11.35 -7.69 1.61
C PRO A 190 10.73 -9.07 1.38
N GLU A 191 11.36 -10.16 1.84
CA GLU A 191 10.81 -11.52 1.62
C GLU A 191 9.50 -11.71 2.40
N ARG A 192 9.35 -11.06 3.56
CA ARG A 192 8.06 -11.05 4.26
C ARG A 192 6.98 -10.30 3.50
N LEU A 193 7.32 -9.23 2.77
CA LEU A 193 6.34 -8.54 1.93
C LEU A 193 5.89 -9.46 0.78
N LEU A 194 6.82 -10.21 0.19
CA LEU A 194 6.52 -11.20 -0.84
C LEU A 194 5.64 -12.33 -0.31
N ASP A 195 5.92 -12.85 0.89
CA ASP A 195 5.04 -13.81 1.57
C ASP A 195 3.62 -13.25 1.79
N GLN A 196 3.49 -11.97 2.15
CA GLN A 196 2.18 -11.33 2.27
C GLN A 196 1.49 -11.15 0.92
N LEU A 197 2.24 -10.89 -0.15
CA LEU A 197 1.70 -10.80 -1.51
C LEU A 197 1.13 -12.15 -1.96
N ASP A 198 1.89 -13.23 -1.78
CA ASP A 198 1.44 -14.57 -2.14
C ASP A 198 0.19 -14.98 -1.35
N ARG A 199 0.15 -14.66 -0.05
CA ARG A 199 -1.05 -14.88 0.79
C ARG A 199 -2.25 -14.05 0.33
N ALA A 200 -2.05 -12.79 -0.01
CA ALA A 200 -3.10 -11.90 -0.49
C ALA A 200 -3.68 -12.39 -1.83
N VAL A 201 -2.81 -12.82 -2.75
CA VAL A 201 -3.24 -13.41 -4.03
C VAL A 201 -4.00 -14.72 -3.81
N ALA A 202 -3.47 -15.63 -2.99
CA ALA A 202 -4.09 -16.92 -2.71
C ALA A 202 -5.48 -16.80 -2.09
N THR A 203 -5.77 -15.71 -1.38
CA THR A 203 -7.09 -15.49 -0.76
C THR A 203 -8.10 -14.78 -1.67
N LEU A 204 -7.71 -14.26 -2.84
CA LEU A 204 -8.62 -13.54 -3.74
C LEU A 204 -9.85 -14.38 -4.14
N ALA A 205 -9.62 -15.56 -4.73
CA ALA A 205 -10.71 -16.42 -5.17
C ALA A 205 -11.59 -16.93 -4.00
N PRO A 206 -11.02 -17.43 -2.88
CA PRO A 206 -11.81 -17.74 -1.68
C PRO A 206 -12.64 -16.57 -1.16
N SER A 207 -12.12 -15.34 -1.22
CA SER A 207 -12.79 -14.13 -0.70
C SER A 207 -14.07 -13.79 -1.47
N LEU A 208 -14.15 -14.13 -2.76
CA LEU A 208 -15.36 -13.94 -3.57
C LEU A 208 -16.49 -14.91 -3.17
N GLY A 209 -16.17 -15.98 -2.45
CA GLY A 209 -17.13 -16.96 -1.94
C GLY A 209 -17.64 -16.68 -0.52
N LEU A 210 -17.22 -15.58 0.13
CA LEU A 210 -17.65 -15.23 1.48
C LEU A 210 -19.16 -15.01 1.53
N ARG A 211 -19.83 -15.67 2.48
CA ARG A 211 -21.27 -15.56 2.71
C ARG A 211 -21.53 -14.92 4.06
N ILE A 212 -22.48 -13.99 4.10
CA ILE A 212 -22.98 -13.43 5.36
C ILE A 212 -23.72 -14.55 6.08
N ARG A 213 -23.29 -14.86 7.31
CA ARG A 213 -24.04 -15.71 8.22
C ARG A 213 -25.04 -14.83 8.94
N VAL A 214 -26.33 -15.01 8.68
CA VAL A 214 -27.38 -14.41 9.50
C VAL A 214 -27.59 -15.35 10.67
N ASP A 215 -27.21 -14.95 11.88
CA ASP A 215 -27.61 -15.68 13.08
C ASP A 215 -29.13 -15.60 13.21
N SER A 216 -29.79 -16.73 12.99
CA SER A 216 -31.24 -16.88 13.14
C SER A 216 -31.70 -16.96 14.60
N ASP A 217 -30.85 -16.58 15.57
CA ASP A 217 -31.11 -16.77 17.00
C ASP A 217 -31.21 -15.45 17.80
N VAL A 218 -31.55 -14.35 17.12
CA VAL A 218 -32.22 -13.23 17.82
C VAL A 218 -33.69 -13.62 17.97
N ARG A 219 -33.98 -14.44 18.99
CA ARG A 219 -35.36 -14.62 19.47
C ARG A 219 -35.93 -13.24 19.82
N PRO A 220 -37.11 -12.85 19.29
CA PRO A 220 -37.74 -11.60 19.70
C PRO A 220 -38.07 -11.68 21.19
N ALA A 221 -37.71 -10.61 21.92
CA ALA A 221 -38.03 -10.44 23.32
C ALA A 221 -39.53 -10.12 23.45
N GLU A 222 -40.39 -11.14 23.49
CA GLU A 222 -41.78 -10.99 23.88
C GLU A 222 -42.33 -12.33 24.39
N GLU A 223 -42.41 -12.45 25.72
CA GLU A 223 -43.48 -13.13 26.50
C GLU A 223 -43.04 -13.23 27.98
N ALA A 224 -43.01 -12.09 28.67
CA ALA A 224 -43.16 -12.04 30.12
C ALA A 224 -44.57 -11.52 30.42
N GLY A 225 -45.56 -12.28 29.95
CA GLY A 225 -46.97 -12.11 30.32
C GLY A 225 -47.24 -12.76 31.67
N ILE A 226 -47.43 -11.92 32.69
CA ILE A 226 -48.61 -11.86 33.57
C ILE A 226 -49.36 -13.18 33.88
N ALA A 227 -49.59 -13.37 35.19
CA ALA A 227 -50.47 -14.30 35.93
C ALA A 227 -49.76 -15.58 36.46
N ALA A 228 -49.80 -15.90 37.76
CA ALA A 228 -50.94 -15.77 38.66
C ALA A 228 -50.54 -15.50 40.13
N GLU A 229 -51.32 -14.62 40.76
CA GLU A 229 -51.56 -14.58 42.21
C GLU A 229 -52.35 -15.82 42.66
N SER A 230 -52.05 -16.32 43.87
CA SER A 230 -52.91 -16.99 44.86
C SER A 230 -52.05 -17.97 45.68
N GLY A 231 -51.99 -18.00 47.00
CA GLY A 231 -52.61 -17.20 48.05
C GLY A 231 -52.23 -17.79 49.43
N VAL A 232 -52.31 -16.93 50.45
CA VAL A 232 -52.82 -17.21 51.81
C VAL A 232 -51.92 -17.90 52.86
N ALA A 233 -51.75 -17.15 53.97
CA ALA A 233 -51.63 -17.52 55.41
C ALA A 233 -50.37 -18.31 55.85
N GLU A 234 -49.87 -18.26 57.08
CA GLU A 234 -50.10 -17.55 58.36
C GLU A 234 -48.83 -17.88 59.17
N GLU A 235 -48.25 -16.92 59.88
CA GLU A 235 -48.13 -16.91 61.35
C GLU A 235 -47.39 -18.10 62.01
N THR A 236 -46.30 -17.80 62.73
CA THR A 236 -46.01 -18.23 64.13
C THR A 236 -44.51 -18.49 64.43
N LEU A 237 -43.95 -17.54 65.19
CA LEU A 237 -42.99 -17.61 66.32
C LEU A 237 -41.65 -18.39 66.32
N ALA A 238 -40.66 -17.63 66.85
CA ALA A 238 -39.62 -17.96 67.84
C ALA A 238 -38.50 -18.91 67.40
N VAL A 239 -37.20 -18.69 67.70
CA VAL A 239 -36.46 -18.45 68.97
C VAL A 239 -35.08 -17.93 68.51
N GLY A 240 -34.29 -17.09 69.17
CA GLY A 240 -34.18 -16.51 70.51
C GLY A 240 -32.95 -15.59 70.54
#